data_AF-A0A843JVY1-F1
#
_entry.id   AF-A0A843JVY1-F1
#
_cell.length_a   1.000
_cell.length_b   1.000
_cell.length_c   1.000
_cell.angle_alpha   90.00
_cell.angle_beta   90.00
_cell.angle_gamma   90.00
#
_symmetry.space_group_name_H-M   'P 1'
#
loop_
_entity.id
_entity.type
_entity.pdbx_description
1 polymer ?
#
loop_
_entity_poly.entity_id
_entity_poly.type
_entity_poly.pdbx_seq_one_letter_code
_entity_poly.pdbx_strand_id
1 'polypeptide(L)' 'MDDASKEQFRWRFWHLTVILNGVILFFALVPIALFLFPEAYKVPGAVISLILAVILTVIFTRNYHKTKAWLSEHA' A
#
# COMPACT_ATOMS: atom_id res chain seq x y z
N MET A 1 23.89 -11.62 8.47
CA MET A 1 22.52 -12.09 8.76
C MET A 1 22.47 -13.60 8.79
N ASP A 2 22.00 -14.15 9.90
CA ASP A 2 21.60 -15.56 10.03
C ASP A 2 20.38 -15.90 9.16
N ASP A 3 20.15 -17.17 8.83
CA ASP A 3 19.09 -17.59 7.91
C ASP A 3 17.69 -17.28 8.45
N ALA A 4 17.48 -17.33 9.76
CA ALA A 4 16.21 -16.91 10.37
C ALA A 4 15.91 -15.41 10.17
N SER A 5 16.96 -14.58 10.15
CA SER A 5 16.82 -13.13 9.93
C SER A 5 16.50 -12.79 8.47
N LYS A 6 17.02 -13.58 7.52
CA LYS A 6 16.69 -13.43 6.08
C LYS A 6 15.22 -13.75 5.81
N GLU A 7 14.69 -14.80 6.44
CA GLU A 7 13.30 -15.19 6.27
C GLU A 7 12.34 -14.12 6.82
N GLN A 8 12.63 -13.57 8.01
CA GLN A 8 11.86 -12.43 8.54
C GLN A 8 11.89 -11.21 7.61
N PHE A 9 13.06 -10.90 7.02
CA PHE A 9 13.16 -9.81 6.07
C PHE A 9 12.29 -10.05 4.83
N ARG A 10 12.31 -11.27 4.26
CA ARG A 10 11.47 -11.63 3.09
C ARG A 10 9.98 -11.41 3.38
N TRP A 11 9.50 -11.83 4.55
CA TRP A 11 8.11 -11.61 4.96
C TRP A 11 7.76 -10.13 5.11
N ARG A 12 8.64 -9.34 5.74
CA ARG A 12 8.46 -7.88 5.88
C ARG A 12 8.42 -7.19 4.52
N PHE A 13 9.31 -7.57 3.61
CA PHE A 13 9.38 -7.02 2.26
C PHE A 13 8.16 -7.41 1.41
N TRP A 14 7.73 -8.67 1.48
CA TRP A 14 6.52 -9.14 0.82
C TRP A 14 5.29 -8.35 1.29
N HIS A 15 5.15 -8.16 2.61
CA HIS A 15 4.05 -7.38 3.19
C HIS A 15 4.05 -5.92 2.69
N LEU A 16 5.22 -5.27 2.65
CA LEU A 16 5.35 -3.92 2.09
C LEU A 16 4.94 -3.87 0.62
N THR A 17 5.37 -4.85 -0.17
CA THR A 17 5.06 -4.94 -1.60
C THR A 17 3.55 -5.09 -1.82
N VAL A 18 2.88 -5.93 -1.03
CA VAL A 18 1.43 -6.11 -1.10
C VAL A 18 0.68 -4.80 -0.80
N ILE A 19 1.07 -4.09 0.26
CA ILE A 19 0.41 -2.82 0.60
C ILE A 19 0.63 -1.79 -0.51
N LEU A 20 1.85 -1.68 -1.04
CA LEU A 20 2.16 -0.74 -2.12
C LEU A 20 1.33 -1.03 -3.39
N ASN A 21 1.18 -2.31 -3.76
CA ASN A 21 0.30 -2.69 -4.87
C ASN A 21 -1.16 -2.31 -4.59
N GLY A 22 -1.61 -2.45 -3.34
CA GLY A 22 -2.92 -1.94 -2.92
C GLY A 22 -3.07 -0.44 -3.15
N VAL A 23 -2.09 0.37 -2.72
CA VAL A 23 -2.08 1.82 -2.96
C VAL A 23 -2.22 2.14 -4.45
N ILE A 24 -1.41 1.50 -5.30
CA ILE A 24 -1.43 1.71 -6.75
C ILE A 24 -2.79 1.33 -7.34
N LEU A 25 -3.35 0.19 -6.92
CA LEU A 25 -4.64 -0.30 -7.39
C LEU A 25 -5.76 0.70 -7.05
N PHE A 26 -5.85 1.16 -5.82
CA PHE A 26 -6.89 2.12 -5.43
C PHE A 26 -6.70 3.49 -6.09
N PHE A 27 -5.46 3.92 -6.32
CA PHE A 27 -5.21 5.12 -7.13
C PHE A 27 -5.68 4.95 -8.58
N ALA A 28 -5.42 3.78 -9.20
CA ALA A 28 -5.85 3.48 -10.56
C ALA A 28 -7.37 3.39 -10.70
N LEU A 29 -8.08 2.99 -9.64
CA LEU A 29 -9.55 2.96 -9.62
C LEU A 29 -10.18 4.36 -9.69
N VAL A 30 -9.46 5.43 -9.34
CA VAL A 30 -9.99 6.81 -9.36
C VAL A 30 -10.37 7.26 -10.78
N PRO A 31 -9.46 7.26 -11.78
CA PRO A 31 -9.86 7.60 -13.14
C PRO A 31 -10.87 6.60 -13.70
N ILE A 32 -10.74 5.30 -13.39
CA ILE A 32 -11.72 4.29 -13.83
C ILE A 32 -13.13 4.64 -13.32
N ALA A 33 -13.27 5.03 -12.05
CA ALA A 33 -14.54 5.46 -11.51
C ALA A 33 -15.06 6.72 -12.21
N LEU A 34 -14.21 7.72 -12.48
CA LEU A 34 -14.63 8.96 -13.11
C LEU A 34 -15.08 8.80 -14.57
N PHE A 35 -14.46 7.89 -15.32
CA PHE A 35 -14.73 7.71 -16.76
C PHE A 35 -15.72 6.58 -17.06
N LEU A 36 -15.73 5.52 -16.24
CA LEU A 36 -16.43 4.27 -16.56
C LEU A 36 -17.67 4.01 -15.71
N PHE A 37 -17.81 4.66 -14.54
CA PHE A 37 -18.98 4.42 -13.69
C PHE A 37 -20.19 5.25 -14.16
N PRO A 38 -21.42 4.80 -13.85
CA PRO A 38 -22.63 5.60 -14.05
C PRO A 38 -22.53 6.93 -13.31
N GLU A 39 -23.12 8.01 -13.86
CA GLU A 39 -23.13 9.38 -13.31
C GLU A 39 -23.27 9.45 -11.78
N ALA A 40 -24.27 8.76 -11.23
CA ALA A 40 -24.56 8.75 -9.80
C ALA A 40 -23.43 8.20 -8.92
N TYR A 41 -22.54 7.37 -9.48
CA TYR A 41 -21.49 6.65 -8.75
C TYR A 41 -20.07 7.09 -9.12
N LYS A 42 -19.88 7.94 -10.15
CA LYS A 42 -18.54 8.44 -10.53
C LYS A 42 -17.84 9.10 -9.36
N VAL A 43 -18.47 10.12 -8.77
CA VAL A 43 -17.88 10.90 -7.68
C VAL A 43 -17.75 10.06 -6.40
N PRO A 44 -18.80 9.37 -5.91
CA PRO A 44 -18.67 8.51 -4.72
C PRO A 44 -17.60 7.43 -4.88
N GLY A 45 -17.55 6.75 -6.03
CA GLY A 45 -16.57 5.69 -6.30
C GLY A 45 -15.13 6.20 -6.32
N ALA A 46 -14.91 7.35 -6.95
CA ALA A 46 -13.60 8.02 -6.97
C ALA A 46 -13.17 8.46 -5.56
N VAL A 47 -14.08 9.06 -4.79
CA VAL A 47 -13.80 9.53 -3.41
C VAL A 47 -13.47 8.34 -2.50
N ILE A 48 -14.25 7.27 -2.52
CA ILE A 48 -13.99 6.07 -1.71
C ILE A 48 -12.63 5.45 -2.07
N SER A 49 -12.33 5.35 -3.37
CA SER A 49 -11.05 4.82 -3.86
C SER A 49 -9.87 5.68 -3.39
N LEU A 50 -9.99 7.01 -3.45
CA LEU A 50 -8.98 7.93 -2.93
C LEU A 50 -8.78 7.79 -1.42
N ILE A 51 -9.86 7.70 -0.64
CA ILE A 51 -9.78 7.51 0.82
C ILE A 51 -9.02 6.22 1.14
N LEU A 52 -9.36 5.12 0.48
CA LEU A 52 -8.67 3.84 0.67
C LEU A 52 -7.19 3.91 0.27
N ALA A 53 -6.87 4.57 -0.85
CA ALA A 53 -5.50 4.78 -1.28
C ALA A 53 -4.68 5.59 -0.25
N VAL A 54 -5.26 6.65 0.32
CA VAL A 54 -4.62 7.47 1.36
C VAL A 54 -4.38 6.66 2.63
N ILE A 55 -5.37 5.90 3.10
CA ILE A 55 -5.23 5.03 4.28
C ILE A 55 -4.10 4.02 4.07
N LEU A 56 -4.08 3.33 2.93
CA LEU A 56 -3.04 2.36 2.62
C LEU A 56 -1.65 3.02 2.49
N THR A 57 -1.58 4.24 1.96
CA THR A 57 -0.34 5.00 1.87
C THR A 57 0.21 5.29 3.27
N VAL A 58 -0.64 5.70 4.21
CA VAL A 58 -0.23 5.93 5.60
C VAL A 58 0.26 4.63 6.25
N ILE A 59 -0.45 3.53 6.04
CA ILE A 59 -0.06 2.21 6.56
C ILE A 59 1.28 1.77 5.96
N PHE A 60 1.45 1.92 4.65
CA PHE A 60 2.69 1.61 3.93
C PHE A 60 3.86 2.40 4.51
N THR A 61 3.74 3.72 4.60
CA THR A 61 4.81 4.59 5.10
C THR A 61 5.21 4.21 6.52
N ARG A 62 4.24 3.94 7.41
CA ARG A 62 4.54 3.48 8.78
C ARG A 62 5.27 2.14 8.80
N ASN A 63 4.81 1.16 8.02
CA ASN A 63 5.45 -0.15 7.95
C ASN A 63 6.84 -0.08 7.29
N TYR A 64 7.02 0.80 6.32
CA TYR A 64 8.29 1.03 5.64
C TYR A 64 9.32 1.57 6.62
N HIS A 65 8.96 2.61 7.40
CA HIS A 65 9.85 3.16 8.41
C HIS A 65 10.19 2.14 9.51
N LYS A 66 9.23 1.34 9.98
CA LYS A 66 9.49 0.26 10.94
C LYS A 66 10.46 -0.79 10.38
N THR A 67 10.26 -1.19 9.13
CA THR A 67 11.13 -2.19 8.48
C THR A 67 12.53 -1.63 8.22
N LYS A 68 12.64 -0.35 7.85
CA LYS A 68 13.92 0.35 7.68
C LYS A 68 14.68 0.48 9.00
N ALA A 69 13.99 0.81 10.10
CA ALA A 69 14.59 0.88 11.43
C ALA A 69 15.08 -0.50 11.89
N TRP A 70 14.26 -1.54 11.71
CA TRP A 70 14.66 -2.92 12.00
C TRP A 70 15.89 -3.34 11.18
N LEU A 71 15.92 -3.01 9.89
CA LEU A 71 17.09 -3.24 9.04
C LEU A 71 18.33 -2.52 9.55
N SER A 72 18.24 -1.26 10.00
CA SER A 72 19.41 -0.57 10.54
C SER A 72 19.93 -1.17 11.84
N GLU A 73 19.07 -1.80 12.63
CA GLU A 73 19.46 -2.51 13.86
C GLU A 73 20.06 -3.90 13.59
N HIS A 74 19.73 -4.52 12.44
CA HIS A 74 20.09 -5.90 12.08
C HIS A 74 20.95 -6.00 10.80
N ALA A 75 21.45 -4.87 10.29
CA ALA A 75 22.39 -4.78 9.17
C ALA A 75 23.81 -5.14 9.62
#